data_AF-A0AA36PN94-F1
#
_entry.id   AF-A0AA36PN94-F1
#
_cell.length_a   1.000
_cell.length_b   1.000
_cell.length_c   1.000
_cell.angle_alpha   90.00
_cell.angle_beta   90.00
_cell.angle_gamma   90.00
#
_symmetry.space_group_name_H-M   'P 1'
#
loop_
_entity.id
_entity.type
_entity.pdbx_description
1 polymer ?
#
loop_
_entity_poly.entity_id
_entity_poly.type
_entity_poly.pdbx_seq_one_letter_code
_entity_poly.pdbx_strand_id
1 'polypeptide(L)'
;MRKKTNQYTLVANDIETIKRKINNNNNIVAASKNPKDQCYSACTYIYQLFKKENVKLTFILLLYWEKKANDDVPMDHYVAVFDIDGYQFVVDPTIKQMVDKSKHVKNILNILNITKPNDKNIFYGEIEQWKKKMRHAIGSSKHTIRYREFETLRLAKITLDNHDHLSPEKFSGKSLKRNPLLSERSWFNSLTDKVTGV
;
A
#
# COMPACT_ATOMS: atom_id res chain seq x y z
N MET A 1 -16.31 -26.26 -23.90
CA MET A 1 -16.03 -24.97 -23.22
C MET A 1 -16.98 -24.70 -22.04
N ARG A 2 -16.92 -25.50 -20.96
CA ARG A 2 -17.65 -25.24 -19.70
C ARG A 2 -16.68 -25.46 -18.56
N LYS A 3 -16.16 -24.39 -17.93
CA LYS A 3 -15.37 -24.43 -16.67
C LYS A 3 -15.01 -23.04 -16.11
N LYS A 4 -14.94 -21.98 -16.92
CA LYS A 4 -14.56 -20.63 -16.45
C LYS A 4 -15.65 -19.89 -15.66
N THR A 5 -16.94 -20.13 -15.93
CA THR A 5 -18.05 -19.38 -15.30
C THR A 5 -18.20 -19.65 -13.80
N ASN A 6 -17.81 -20.83 -13.30
CA ASN A 6 -17.92 -21.17 -11.87
C ASN A 6 -16.83 -20.54 -11.00
N GLN A 7 -15.62 -20.33 -11.52
CA GLN A 7 -14.50 -19.83 -10.73
C GLN A 7 -14.67 -18.35 -10.35
N TYR A 8 -15.12 -17.50 -11.28
CA TYR A 8 -15.34 -16.08 -10.99
C TYR A 8 -16.44 -15.84 -9.95
N THR A 9 -17.49 -16.66 -9.95
CA THR A 9 -18.57 -16.56 -8.94
C THR A 9 -18.09 -16.96 -7.55
N LEU A 10 -17.22 -17.97 -7.44
CA LEU A 10 -16.64 -18.40 -6.15
C LEU A 10 -15.73 -17.32 -5.57
N VAL A 11 -14.81 -16.77 -6.38
CA VAL A 11 -13.93 -15.66 -5.98
C VAL A 11 -14.74 -14.45 -5.49
N ALA A 12 -15.83 -14.09 -6.19
CA ALA A 12 -16.69 -12.99 -5.79
C ALA A 12 -17.38 -13.23 -4.42
N ASN A 13 -17.83 -14.45 -4.16
CA ASN A 13 -18.45 -14.82 -2.88
C ASN A 13 -17.45 -14.79 -1.72
N ASP A 14 -16.21 -15.23 -1.96
CA ASP A 14 -15.14 -15.18 -0.97
C ASP A 14 -14.76 -13.74 -0.64
N ILE A 15 -14.63 -12.88 -1.66
CA ILE A 15 -14.40 -11.44 -1.48
C ILE A 15 -15.50 -10.81 -0.63
N GLU A 16 -16.77 -11.10 -0.91
CA GLU A 16 -17.89 -10.53 -0.16
C GLU A 16 -17.94 -11.04 1.28
N THR A 17 -17.60 -12.32 1.49
CA THR A 17 -17.46 -12.89 2.83
C THR A 17 -16.33 -12.22 3.61
N ILE A 18 -15.17 -11.98 2.98
CA ILE A 18 -14.06 -11.24 3.59
C ILE A 18 -14.51 -9.83 3.96
N LYS A 19 -15.09 -9.07 3.03
CA LYS A 19 -15.59 -7.70 3.29
C LYS A 19 -16.57 -7.66 4.46
N ARG A 20 -17.53 -8.58 4.50
CA ARG A 20 -18.52 -8.66 5.59
C ARG A 20 -17.86 -8.91 6.95
N LYS A 21 -16.93 -9.87 7.04
CA LYS A 21 -16.19 -10.17 8.28
C LYS A 21 -15.36 -8.96 8.74
N ILE A 22 -14.67 -8.29 7.81
CA ILE A 22 -13.89 -7.08 8.09
C ILE A 22 -14.81 -5.95 8.61
N ASN A 23 -15.92 -5.69 7.94
CA ASN A 23 -16.84 -4.60 8.28
C ASN A 23 -17.58 -4.82 9.62
N ASN A 24 -17.69 -6.07 10.07
CA ASN A 24 -18.27 -6.45 11.35
C ASN A 24 -17.24 -6.52 12.49
N ASN A 25 -15.95 -6.36 12.21
CA ASN A 25 -14.92 -6.32 13.23
C ASN A 25 -14.72 -4.90 13.76
N ASN A 26 -15.11 -4.66 15.02
CA ASN A 26 -15.06 -3.34 15.63
C ASN A 26 -13.67 -2.72 15.66
N ASN A 27 -12.61 -3.52 15.86
CA ASN A 27 -11.24 -3.01 15.94
C ASN A 27 -10.73 -2.55 14.57
N ILE A 28 -11.01 -3.32 13.51
CA ILE A 28 -10.64 -2.94 12.14
C ILE A 28 -11.42 -1.70 11.70
N VAL A 29 -12.72 -1.66 12.01
CA VAL A 29 -13.57 -0.49 11.74
C VAL A 29 -13.07 0.75 12.48
N ALA A 30 -12.70 0.63 13.75
CA ALA A 30 -12.17 1.74 14.55
C ALA A 30 -10.87 2.27 13.95
N ALA A 31 -9.94 1.38 13.57
CA ALA A 31 -8.73 1.76 12.85
C ALA A 31 -9.03 2.51 11.54
N SER A 32 -10.07 2.10 10.79
CA SER A 32 -10.43 2.81 9.55
C SER A 32 -10.97 4.23 9.72
N LYS A 33 -11.53 4.53 10.90
CA LYS A 33 -12.01 5.87 11.26
C LYS A 33 -10.86 6.75 11.73
N ASN A 34 -9.91 6.19 12.46
CA ASN A 34 -8.74 6.87 13.03
C ASN A 34 -7.44 6.17 12.57
N PRO A 35 -7.04 6.34 11.29
CA PRO A 35 -6.06 5.46 10.64
C PRO A 35 -4.60 5.73 11.00
N LYS A 36 -4.30 6.89 11.58
CA LYS A 36 -2.92 7.30 11.88
C LYS A 36 -2.27 6.30 12.84
N ASP A 37 -1.10 5.78 12.47
CA ASP A 37 -0.30 4.84 13.26
C ASP A 37 -1.03 3.51 13.57
N GLN A 38 -2.07 3.17 12.78
CA GLN A 38 -2.89 1.96 13.00
C GLN A 38 -2.65 0.84 11.98
N CYS A 39 -1.83 1.02 10.93
CA CYS A 39 -1.69 0.00 9.87
C CYS A 39 -1.22 -1.37 10.37
N TYR A 40 -0.24 -1.39 11.27
CA TYR A 40 0.25 -2.64 11.86
C TYR A 40 -0.83 -3.33 12.71
N SER A 41 -1.51 -2.57 13.58
CA SER A 41 -2.60 -3.06 14.42
C SER A 41 -3.78 -3.56 13.57
N ALA A 42 -4.15 -2.84 12.52
CA ALA A 42 -5.19 -3.23 11.57
C ALA A 42 -4.85 -4.56 10.88
N CYS A 43 -3.62 -4.72 10.38
CA CYS A 43 -3.16 -5.99 9.82
C CYS A 43 -3.14 -7.12 10.85
N THR A 44 -2.82 -6.82 12.11
CA THR A 44 -2.86 -7.79 13.20
C THR A 44 -4.29 -8.28 13.46
N TYR A 45 -5.28 -7.37 13.49
CA TYR A 45 -6.68 -7.75 13.65
C TYR A 45 -7.20 -8.57 12.45
N ILE A 46 -6.81 -8.21 11.22
CA ILE A 46 -7.13 -9.01 10.03
C ILE A 46 -6.52 -10.40 10.14
N TYR A 47 -5.23 -10.51 10.46
CA TYR A 47 -4.57 -11.78 10.67
C TYR A 47 -5.30 -12.63 11.71
N GLN A 48 -5.60 -12.07 12.89
CA GLN A 48 -6.30 -12.78 13.95
C GLN A 48 -7.69 -13.25 13.54
N LEU A 49 -8.40 -12.48 12.71
CA LEU A 49 -9.72 -12.81 12.19
C LEU A 49 -9.68 -14.01 11.24
N PHE A 50 -8.63 -14.14 10.43
CA PHE A 50 -8.53 -15.16 9.37
C PHE A 50 -7.52 -16.29 9.62
N LYS A 51 -6.71 -16.24 10.70
CA LYS A 51 -5.62 -17.21 10.95
C LYS A 51 -6.06 -18.68 11.10
N LYS A 52 -7.34 -18.94 11.38
CA LYS A 52 -7.91 -20.29 11.50
C LYS A 52 -8.67 -20.72 10.24
N GLU A 53 -8.72 -19.86 9.23
CA GLU A 53 -9.44 -20.10 7.99
C GLU A 53 -8.49 -20.60 6.91
N ASN A 54 -9.00 -21.40 5.98
CA ASN A 54 -8.22 -21.88 4.84
C ASN A 54 -8.13 -20.79 3.74
N VAL A 55 -7.65 -19.60 4.12
CA VAL A 55 -7.47 -18.47 3.21
C VAL A 55 -6.01 -18.04 3.27
N LYS A 56 -5.36 -17.99 2.11
CA LYS A 56 -3.98 -17.55 2.00
C LYS A 56 -3.89 -16.04 2.19
N LEU A 57 -3.27 -15.62 3.28
CA LEU A 57 -3.12 -14.23 3.68
C LEU A 57 -1.63 -13.88 3.75
N THR A 58 -1.24 -12.83 3.03
CA THR A 58 0.11 -12.26 3.01
C THR A 58 0.04 -10.77 3.36
N PHE A 59 1.20 -10.15 3.58
CA PHE A 59 1.30 -8.75 3.99
C PHE A 59 2.28 -8.01 3.11
N ILE A 60 2.00 -6.75 2.80
CA ILE A 60 2.97 -5.85 2.18
C ILE A 60 3.43 -4.86 3.24
N LEU A 61 4.74 -4.69 3.36
CA LEU A 61 5.36 -3.51 3.97
C LEU A 61 5.76 -2.56 2.85
N LEU A 62 5.18 -1.37 2.86
CA LEU A 62 5.54 -0.26 2.00
C LEU A 62 6.32 0.76 2.83
N LEU A 63 7.45 1.20 2.30
CA LEU A 63 8.29 2.25 2.86
C LEU A 63 8.38 3.40 1.86
N TYR A 64 8.33 4.63 2.35
CA TYR A 64 8.58 5.82 1.54
C TYR A 64 9.41 6.86 2.28
N TRP A 65 10.25 7.55 1.50
CA TRP A 65 11.20 8.54 1.97
C TRP A 65 10.92 9.87 1.28
N GLU A 66 10.95 10.98 2.01
CA GLU A 66 10.98 12.28 1.37
C GLU A 66 12.33 12.48 0.67
N LYS A 67 12.34 13.06 -0.55
CA LYS A 67 13.59 13.48 -1.22
C LYS A 67 14.17 14.73 -0.55
N LYS A 68 14.45 14.65 0.75
CA LYS A 68 15.30 15.59 1.49
C LYS A 68 16.63 14.90 1.76
N ALA A 69 17.71 15.66 1.76
CA ALA A 69 19.07 15.12 1.73
C ALA A 69 19.44 14.21 2.92
N ASN A 70 18.66 14.20 4.01
CA ASN A 70 18.98 13.51 5.27
C ASN A 70 17.77 12.77 5.88
N ASP A 71 16.78 12.37 5.09
CA ASP A 71 15.63 11.61 5.61
C ASP A 71 15.99 10.13 5.72
N ASP A 72 16.67 9.75 6.80
CA ASP A 72 17.13 8.37 7.05
C ASP A 72 16.03 7.45 7.61
N VAL A 73 14.88 8.02 7.98
CA VAL A 73 13.76 7.29 8.58
C VAL A 73 12.58 7.28 7.60
N PRO A 74 12.28 6.15 6.94
CA PRO A 74 11.09 6.07 6.10
C PRO A 74 9.83 6.17 6.95
N MET A 75 8.78 6.66 6.31
CA MET A 75 7.42 6.39 6.75
C MET A 75 7.02 4.98 6.26
N ASP A 76 6.37 4.21 7.12
CA ASP A 76 5.95 2.85 6.84
C ASP A 76 4.43 2.71 6.68
N HIS A 77 4.03 1.66 5.95
CA HIS A 77 2.64 1.28 5.80
C HIS A 77 2.51 -0.23 5.61
N TYR A 78 1.65 -0.86 6.42
CA TYR A 78 1.32 -2.28 6.33
C TYR A 78 -0.05 -2.47 5.67
N VAL A 79 -0.16 -3.47 4.80
CA VAL A 79 -1.44 -3.85 4.19
C VAL A 79 -1.59 -5.36 4.07
N ALA A 80 -2.82 -5.84 4.20
CA ALA A 80 -3.20 -7.24 4.08
C ALA A 80 -3.57 -7.60 2.63
N VAL A 81 -3.10 -8.75 2.15
CA VAL A 81 -3.37 -9.27 0.81
C VAL A 81 -3.87 -10.71 0.90
N PHE A 82 -5.10 -10.93 0.48
CA PHE A 82 -5.72 -12.23 0.33
C PHE A 82 -5.42 -12.78 -1.07
N ASP A 83 -4.96 -14.02 -1.15
CA ASP A 83 -4.80 -14.77 -2.41
C ASP A 83 -5.94 -15.77 -2.52
N ILE A 84 -6.87 -15.49 -3.43
CA ILE A 84 -8.11 -16.24 -3.65
C ILE A 84 -8.05 -16.82 -5.07
N ASP A 85 -7.69 -18.10 -5.21
CA ASP A 85 -7.50 -18.76 -6.50
C ASP A 85 -6.58 -18.00 -7.48
N GLY A 86 -5.49 -17.41 -6.96
CA GLY A 86 -4.55 -16.61 -7.75
C GLY A 86 -4.95 -15.14 -7.93
N TYR A 87 -6.12 -14.74 -7.42
CA TYR A 87 -6.55 -13.34 -7.37
C TYR A 87 -6.04 -12.65 -6.10
N GLN A 88 -5.21 -11.62 -6.27
CA GLN A 88 -4.65 -10.84 -5.15
C GLN A 88 -5.58 -9.69 -4.75
N PHE A 89 -6.39 -9.93 -3.73
CA PHE A 89 -7.34 -8.99 -3.16
C PHE A 89 -6.74 -8.28 -1.93
N VAL A 90 -6.63 -6.95 -2.01
CA VAL A 90 -6.07 -6.10 -0.96
C VAL A 90 -7.17 -5.55 -0.06
N VAL A 91 -6.92 -5.59 1.24
CA VAL A 91 -7.71 -4.93 2.28
C VAL A 91 -6.80 -3.96 3.04
N ASP A 92 -7.06 -2.67 2.89
CA ASP A 92 -6.31 -1.60 3.57
C ASP A 92 -7.27 -0.70 4.37
N PRO A 93 -7.50 -1.02 5.65
CA PRO A 93 -8.36 -0.21 6.51
C PRO A 93 -7.83 1.20 6.75
N THR A 94 -6.52 1.38 6.62
CA THR A 94 -5.81 2.58 7.04
C THR A 94 -5.33 3.43 5.87
N ILE A 95 -5.78 3.15 4.64
CA ILE A 95 -5.35 3.82 3.40
C ILE A 95 -5.38 5.36 3.48
N LYS A 96 -6.30 5.92 4.27
CA LYS A 96 -6.43 7.36 4.54
C LYS A 96 -5.16 7.99 5.13
N GLN A 97 -4.34 7.23 5.86
CA GLN A 97 -3.09 7.77 6.43
C GLN A 97 -2.08 8.15 5.35
N MET A 98 -2.20 7.56 4.16
CA MET A 98 -1.31 7.80 3.02
C MET A 98 -1.69 9.04 2.22
N VAL A 99 -2.85 9.63 2.50
CA VAL A 99 -3.32 10.85 1.83
C VAL A 99 -2.79 12.04 2.61
N ASP A 100 -1.74 12.66 2.06
CA ASP A 100 -1.14 13.89 2.58
C ASP A 100 -2.23 14.94 2.86
N LYS A 101 -2.17 15.60 4.02
CA LYS A 101 -3.16 16.58 4.52
C LYS A 101 -2.97 18.01 3.94
N SER A 102 -2.08 18.21 2.97
CA SER A 102 -1.88 19.50 2.31
C SER A 102 -3.11 19.96 1.50
N LYS A 103 -3.30 21.26 1.19
CA LYS A 103 -4.54 21.82 0.56
C LYS A 103 -5.01 21.10 -0.74
N HIS A 104 -4.20 20.25 -1.35
CA HIS A 104 -4.58 19.36 -2.47
C HIS A 104 -5.50 18.18 -2.07
N VAL A 105 -5.72 17.95 -0.76
CA VAL A 105 -6.58 16.91 -0.17
C VAL A 105 -8.00 16.91 -0.73
N LYS A 106 -8.62 18.06 -0.98
CA LYS A 106 -10.02 18.11 -1.45
C LYS A 106 -10.21 17.37 -2.77
N ASN A 107 -9.23 17.41 -3.67
CA ASN A 107 -9.29 16.66 -4.92
C ASN A 107 -8.99 15.17 -4.74
N ILE A 108 -8.06 14.80 -3.85
CA ILE A 108 -7.72 13.39 -3.61
C ILE A 108 -8.86 12.66 -2.87
N LEU A 109 -9.49 13.28 -1.87
CA LEU A 109 -10.64 12.69 -1.18
C LEU A 109 -11.80 12.43 -2.15
N ASN A 110 -12.05 13.33 -3.11
CA ASN A 110 -13.03 13.13 -4.17
C ASN A 110 -12.63 11.99 -5.14
N ILE A 111 -11.36 11.91 -5.55
CA ILE A 111 -10.83 10.80 -6.38
C ILE A 111 -10.91 9.45 -5.64
N LEU A 112 -10.89 9.47 -4.31
CA LEU A 112 -10.97 8.30 -3.45
C LEU A 112 -12.41 7.95 -3.03
N ASN A 113 -13.45 8.65 -3.52
CA ASN A 113 -14.85 8.53 -3.05
C ASN A 113 -14.98 8.66 -1.52
N ILE A 114 -14.12 9.47 -0.89
CA ILE A 114 -14.15 9.74 0.55
C ILE A 114 -15.07 10.95 0.77
N THR A 115 -16.36 10.67 0.98
CA THR A 115 -17.39 11.71 1.07
C THR A 115 -17.45 12.42 2.42
N LYS A 116 -16.99 11.82 3.53
CA LYS A 116 -17.00 12.45 4.86
C LYS A 116 -15.81 12.02 5.74
N PRO A 117 -15.35 12.90 6.67
CA PRO A 117 -14.26 12.59 7.60
C PRO A 117 -14.50 11.32 8.44
N ASN A 118 -15.76 11.01 8.78
CA ASN A 118 -16.17 9.88 9.62
C ASN A 118 -16.63 8.62 8.86
N ASP A 119 -16.59 8.61 7.53
CA ASP A 119 -16.94 7.42 6.75
C ASP A 119 -15.83 6.35 6.90
N LYS A 120 -16.26 5.09 7.12
CA LYS A 120 -15.36 3.91 7.11
C LYS A 120 -14.74 3.81 5.72
N ASN A 121 -13.46 4.14 5.57
CA ASN A 121 -12.81 4.19 4.26
C ASN A 121 -11.73 3.13 4.16
N ILE A 122 -12.17 1.89 4.32
CA ILE A 122 -11.37 0.70 4.05
C ILE A 122 -11.26 0.57 2.53
N PHE A 123 -10.05 0.48 2.01
CA PHE A 123 -9.86 0.11 0.62
C PHE A 123 -10.04 -1.40 0.45
N TYR A 124 -10.84 -1.75 -0.54
CA TYR A 124 -11.05 -3.10 -1.04
C TYR A 124 -10.78 -3.08 -2.54
N GLY A 125 -9.89 -3.94 -3.03
CA GLY A 125 -9.67 -4.03 -4.47
C GLY A 125 -8.41 -4.81 -4.83
N GLU A 126 -8.09 -4.82 -6.11
CA GLU A 126 -6.91 -5.53 -6.61
C GLU A 126 -5.62 -4.87 -6.18
N ILE A 127 -4.57 -5.68 -6.06
CA ILE A 127 -3.23 -5.19 -5.73
C ILE A 127 -2.75 -4.08 -6.70
N GLU A 128 -3.05 -4.17 -7.99
CA GLU A 128 -2.66 -3.16 -8.96
C GLU A 128 -3.43 -1.84 -8.80
N GLN A 129 -4.70 -1.93 -8.39
CA GLN A 129 -5.51 -0.75 -8.06
C GLN A 129 -4.98 -0.07 -6.78
N TRP A 130 -4.63 -0.86 -5.77
CA TRP A 130 -4.00 -0.36 -4.55
C TRP A 130 -2.65 0.32 -4.85
N LYS A 131 -1.77 -0.35 -5.59
CA LYS A 131 -0.47 0.20 -6.05
C LYS A 131 -0.66 1.52 -6.80
N LYS A 132 -1.65 1.61 -7.70
CA LYS A 132 -1.98 2.86 -8.41
C LYS A 132 -2.40 3.97 -7.45
N LYS A 133 -3.22 3.67 -6.44
CA LYS A 133 -3.62 4.63 -5.41
C LYS A 133 -2.43 5.09 -4.57
N MET A 134 -1.57 4.18 -4.10
CA MET A 134 -0.37 4.52 -3.32
C MET A 134 0.57 5.46 -4.08
N ARG A 135 0.81 5.21 -5.38
CA ARG A 135 1.61 6.09 -6.24
C ARG A 135 1.07 7.53 -6.30
N HIS A 136 -0.26 7.66 -6.35
CA HIS A 136 -0.92 8.96 -6.43
C HIS A 136 -0.93 9.67 -5.07
N ALA A 137 -1.25 8.96 -4.00
CA ALA A 137 -1.38 9.52 -2.65
C ALA A 137 -0.05 10.02 -2.09
N ILE A 138 1.04 9.25 -2.26
CA ILE A 138 2.37 9.62 -1.78
C ILE A 138 3.04 10.65 -2.70
N GLY A 139 2.65 10.74 -3.97
CA GLY A 139 3.25 11.70 -4.91
C GLY A 139 4.68 11.33 -5.31
N SER A 140 4.80 10.30 -6.15
CA SER A 140 6.08 9.65 -6.57
C SER A 140 7.20 10.54 -7.14
N SER A 141 6.97 11.82 -7.45
CA SER A 141 8.05 12.72 -7.93
C SER A 141 8.94 13.24 -6.78
N LYS A 142 8.38 13.36 -5.58
CA LYS A 142 9.07 13.89 -4.37
C LYS A 142 9.50 12.81 -3.40
N HIS A 143 9.13 11.55 -3.64
CA HIS A 143 9.38 10.45 -2.72
C HIS A 143 9.99 9.26 -3.45
N THR A 144 10.88 8.55 -2.75
CA THR A 144 11.22 7.18 -3.13
C THR A 144 10.23 6.25 -2.44
N ILE A 145 9.66 5.30 -3.18
CA ILE A 145 8.65 4.36 -2.64
C ILE A 145 9.10 2.95 -2.97
N ARG A 146 9.25 2.11 -1.94
CA ARG A 146 9.57 0.69 -2.08
C ARG A 146 8.58 -0.15 -1.29
N TYR A 147 8.33 -1.37 -1.75
CA TYR A 147 7.47 -2.30 -1.04
C TYR A 147 7.98 -3.73 -1.16
N ARG A 148 7.66 -4.56 -0.18
CA ARG A 148 7.96 -5.99 -0.19
C ARG A 148 6.79 -6.78 0.38
N GLU A 149 6.52 -7.92 -0.23
CA GLU A 149 5.52 -8.90 0.21
C GLU A 149 6.17 -9.88 1.20
N PHE A 150 5.42 -10.24 2.24
CA PHE A 150 5.83 -11.13 3.33
C PHE A 150 4.72 -12.14 3.60
N GLU A 151 5.12 -13.38 3.86
CA GLU A 151 4.20 -14.45 4.24
C GLU A 151 3.57 -14.23 5.62
N THR A 152 4.27 -13.52 6.51
CA THR A 152 3.75 -13.22 7.85
C THR A 152 3.98 -11.77 8.23
N LEU A 153 3.05 -11.23 9.02
CA LEU A 153 3.17 -9.87 9.56
C LEU A 153 4.38 -9.74 10.50
N ARG A 154 4.75 -10.82 11.20
CA ARG A 154 5.95 -10.86 12.04
C ARG A 154 7.23 -10.64 11.24
N LEU A 155 7.37 -11.30 10.08
CA LEU A 155 8.54 -11.10 9.21
C LEU A 155 8.61 -9.65 8.68
N ALA A 156 7.47 -9.07 8.33
CA ALA A 156 7.40 -7.67 7.93
C ALA A 156 7.84 -6.73 9.07
N LYS A 157 7.42 -7.00 10.31
CA LYS A 157 7.81 -6.21 11.50
C LYS A 157 9.29 -6.34 11.82
N ILE A 158 9.83 -7.56 11.85
CA ILE A 158 11.26 -7.81 12.05
C ILE A 158 12.08 -7.09 10.98
N THR A 159 11.60 -7.07 9.73
CA THR A 159 12.28 -6.33 8.66
C THR A 159 12.28 -4.82 8.91
N LEU A 160 11.21 -4.25 9.44
CA LEU A 160 11.20 -2.83 9.82
C LEU A 160 12.11 -2.55 11.02
N ASP A 161 12.07 -3.41 12.04
CA ASP A 161 12.76 -3.21 13.32
C ASP A 161 14.29 -3.43 13.25
N ASN A 162 14.75 -4.33 12.39
CA ASN A 162 16.16 -4.76 12.35
C ASN A 162 17.10 -3.83 11.57
N HIS A 163 16.82 -2.53 11.39
CA HIS A 163 17.58 -1.72 10.44
C HIS A 163 18.17 -0.43 11.03
N ASP A 164 19.49 -0.48 11.24
CA ASP A 164 20.44 0.66 11.24
C ASP A 164 20.48 1.42 9.88
N HIS A 165 19.62 1.07 8.92
CA HIS A 165 19.93 1.04 7.49
C HIS A 165 18.68 1.12 6.60
N LEU A 166 17.70 1.93 6.98
CA LEU A 166 16.51 2.13 6.16
C LEU A 166 16.75 3.12 5.01
N SER A 167 17.96 3.21 4.43
CA SER A 167 18.09 3.92 3.16
C SER A 167 17.32 3.16 2.07
N PRO A 168 16.77 3.83 1.04
CA PRO A 168 16.02 3.16 -0.01
C PRO A 168 16.79 1.98 -0.63
N GLU A 169 18.11 2.09 -0.80
CA GLU A 169 18.99 1.12 -1.45
C GLU A 169 19.13 -0.18 -0.64
N LYS A 170 19.10 -0.08 0.69
CA LYS A 170 19.28 -1.23 1.59
C LYS A 170 17.99 -2.01 1.82
N PHE A 171 16.83 -1.39 1.60
CA PHE A 171 15.57 -2.11 1.59
C PHE A 171 15.39 -2.92 0.29
N SER A 172 15.55 -4.24 0.38
CA SER A 172 15.46 -5.20 -0.74
C SER A 172 14.02 -5.40 -1.27
N GLY A 173 13.33 -4.31 -1.59
CA GLY A 173 11.94 -4.27 -2.05
C GLY A 173 11.79 -3.84 -3.51
N LYS A 174 10.62 -4.11 -4.08
CA LYS A 174 10.23 -3.63 -5.41
C LYS A 174 9.98 -2.12 -5.36
N SER A 175 10.38 -1.41 -6.41
CA SER A 175 10.09 0.01 -6.55
C SER A 175 8.64 0.24 -6.96
N LEU A 176 7.99 1.24 -6.37
CA LEU A 176 6.67 1.72 -6.77
C LEU A 176 6.75 3.04 -7.57
N LYS A 177 7.72 3.14 -8.49
CA LYS A 177 7.82 4.28 -9.43
C LYS A 177 6.73 4.19 -10.52
N ARG A 178 6.30 5.34 -11.07
CA ARG A 178 5.76 5.38 -12.44
C ARG A 178 6.90 4.95 -13.37
N ASN A 179 6.61 4.15 -14.39
CA ASN A 179 7.60 3.70 -15.36
C ASN A 179 8.47 4.90 -15.83
N PRO A 180 9.79 4.93 -15.55
CA PRO A 180 10.63 6.12 -15.68
C PRO A 180 11.16 6.37 -17.09
N LEU A 181 10.66 5.66 -18.12
CA LEU A 181 11.12 5.81 -19.51
C LEU A 181 11.01 7.25 -20.07
N LEU A 182 10.40 8.20 -19.34
CA LEU A 182 10.34 9.62 -19.70
C LEU A 182 10.96 10.58 -18.67
N SER A 183 11.38 10.13 -17.48
CA SER A 183 11.87 11.05 -16.43
C SER A 183 13.36 10.95 -16.12
N GLU A 184 14.05 9.87 -16.54
CA GLU A 184 15.49 9.71 -16.30
C GLU A 184 16.35 10.24 -17.48
N ARG A 185 15.77 10.49 -18.67
CA ARG A 185 16.46 11.16 -19.78
C ARG A 185 16.61 12.68 -19.61
N SER A 186 15.81 13.34 -18.77
CA SER A 186 15.87 14.80 -18.62
C SER A 186 16.89 15.29 -17.60
N TRP A 187 17.33 14.45 -16.66
CA TRP A 187 18.37 14.81 -15.68
C TRP A 187 19.79 14.55 -16.18
N PHE A 188 19.99 13.58 -17.06
CA PHE A 188 21.32 13.30 -17.62
C PHE A 188 21.73 14.26 -18.75
N ASN A 189 20.77 14.80 -19.52
CA ASN A 189 21.09 15.75 -20.60
C ASN A 189 21.28 17.21 -20.11
N SER A 190 20.95 17.53 -18.86
CA SER A 190 21.15 18.88 -18.31
C SER A 190 22.52 19.10 -17.64
N LEU A 191 23.28 18.03 -17.41
CA LEU A 191 24.61 18.09 -16.79
C LEU A 191 25.75 17.98 -17.81
N THR A 192 25.49 17.50 -19.03
CA THR A 192 26.50 17.44 -20.10
C THR A 192 26.63 18.74 -20.88
N ASP A 193 25.59 19.58 -20.94
CA ASP A 193 25.63 20.85 -21.67
C ASP A 193 26.29 22.01 -20.89
N LYS A 194 26.79 21.77 -19.67
CA LYS A 194 27.51 22.77 -18.86
C LYS A 194 28.96 22.43 -18.54
N VAL A 195 29.49 21.30 -19.06
CA VAL A 195 30.88 20.87 -18.77
C VAL A 195 31.79 20.88 -20.01
N THR A 196 31.28 21.16 -21.21
CA THR A 196 32.14 21.50 -22.35
C THR A 196 31.85 22.94 -22.78
N GLY A 197 32.48 23.87 -22.07
CA GLY A 197 32.86 25.12 -22.70
C GLY A 197 33.93 24.82 -23.75
N VAL A 198 33.53 24.90 -25.01
CA VAL A 198 34.36 25.34 -26.14
C VAL A 198 33.49 26.25 -26.99
#